data_AF-X1E3D5-F1
#
_entry.id   AF-X1E3D5-F1
#
_cell.length_a   1.000
_cell.length_b   1.000
_cell.length_c   1.000
_cell.angle_alpha   90.00
_cell.angle_beta   90.00
_cell.angle_gamma   90.00
#
_symmetry.space_group_name_H-M   'P 1'
#
loop_
_entity.id
_entity.type
_entity.pdbx_description
1 polymer ?
#
loop_
_entity_poly.entity_id
_entity_poly.type
_entity_poly.pdbx_seq_one_letter_code
_entity_poly.pdbx_strand_id
1 'polypeptide(L)'
;MISGIIYFSDPTVVEGQGNYHLIRKIMSEEGPSKWMLRTAATVITEAVTSNFILHLWHDGRAVIIDVDHIMLSEIPDDDFRRLNEWCQNGDWKLIVDKTLLEDRQNFEFWMRLYRASIIYSDVLQKKEEDEMKRMQDAYNRDKEEGDDYAT
;
A
#
# COMPACT_ATOMS: atom_id res chain seq x y z
N MET A 1 -9.13 -3.16 16.27
CA MET A 1 -10.01 -2.78 15.16
C MET A 1 -10.07 -1.28 15.18
N ILE A 2 -9.64 -0.61 14.12
CA ILE A 2 -9.61 0.85 14.07
C ILE A 2 -11.02 1.35 13.76
N SER A 3 -11.56 2.20 14.62
CA SER A 3 -12.86 2.83 14.38
C SER A 3 -12.70 3.85 13.25
N GLY A 4 -13.51 3.73 12.20
CA GLY A 4 -13.46 4.67 11.08
C GLY A 4 -14.40 4.33 9.94
N ILE A 5 -14.76 5.36 9.18
CA ILE A 5 -15.67 5.29 8.03
C ILE A 5 -14.87 5.57 6.76
N ILE A 6 -15.22 4.88 5.67
CA ILE A 6 -14.65 5.14 4.34
C ILE A 6 -15.80 5.46 3.38
N TYR A 7 -15.65 6.56 2.64
CA TYR A 7 -16.58 6.96 1.59
C TYR A 7 -15.89 6.89 0.24
N PHE A 8 -16.60 6.39 -0.78
CA PHE A 8 -16.11 6.31 -2.16
C PHE A 8 -16.91 7.22 -3.07
N SER A 9 -16.23 7.87 -4.01
CA SER A 9 -16.89 8.71 -5.02
C SER A 9 -17.49 7.92 -6.18
N ASP A 10 -16.92 6.74 -6.48
CA ASP A 10 -17.34 5.93 -7.63
C ASP A 10 -18.63 5.13 -7.32
N PRO A 11 -19.72 5.31 -8.10
CA PRO A 11 -20.99 4.65 -7.85
C PRO A 11 -20.91 3.12 -7.91
N THR A 12 -20.09 2.55 -8.79
CA THR A 12 -19.94 1.09 -8.92
C THR A 12 -19.27 0.52 -7.67
N VAL A 13 -18.30 1.24 -7.11
CA VAL A 13 -17.68 0.85 -5.83
C VAL A 13 -18.69 0.90 -4.69
N VAL A 14 -19.54 1.93 -4.65
CA VAL A 14 -20.60 2.07 -3.64
C VAL A 14 -21.65 0.96 -3.78
N GLU A 15 -22.12 0.69 -4.99
CA GLU A 15 -23.11 -0.35 -5.29
C GLU A 15 -22.58 -1.75 -4.95
N GLY A 16 -21.33 -2.03 -5.34
CA GLY A 16 -20.64 -3.26 -4.99
C GLY A 16 -20.19 -3.33 -3.52
N GLN A 17 -20.51 -2.31 -2.70
CA GLN A 17 -20.16 -2.20 -1.29
C GLN A 17 -18.65 -2.36 -1.02
N GLY A 18 -17.83 -2.01 -2.00
CA GLY A 18 -16.38 -2.23 -1.95
C GLY A 18 -15.92 -3.67 -2.09
N ASN A 19 -16.81 -4.65 -2.26
CA ASN A 19 -16.42 -6.04 -2.43
C ASN A 19 -15.98 -6.31 -3.88
N TYR A 20 -14.76 -6.83 -4.05
CA TYR A 20 -14.18 -7.11 -5.37
C TYR A 20 -15.06 -8.02 -6.23
N HIS A 21 -15.63 -9.07 -5.66
CA HIS A 21 -16.44 -10.04 -6.40
C HIS A 21 -17.77 -9.45 -6.89
N LEU A 22 -18.42 -8.61 -6.07
CA LEU A 22 -19.63 -7.89 -6.48
C LEU A 22 -19.34 -6.86 -7.57
N ILE A 23 -18.30 -6.05 -7.39
CA ILE A 23 -17.86 -5.06 -8.39
C ILE A 23 -17.52 -5.77 -9.70
N ARG A 24 -16.78 -6.88 -9.64
CA ARG A 24 -16.45 -7.68 -10.83
C ARG A 24 -17.69 -8.21 -11.54
N LYS A 25 -18.72 -8.62 -10.79
CA LYS A 25 -19.98 -9.06 -11.37
C LYS A 25 -20.67 -7.91 -12.13
N ILE A 26 -20.82 -6.75 -11.51
CA ILE A 26 -21.40 -5.54 -12.13
C ILE A 26 -20.63 -5.20 -13.41
N MET A 27 -19.30 -5.11 -13.32
CA MET A 27 -18.44 -4.80 -14.46
C MET A 27 -18.44 -5.88 -15.55
N SER A 28 -18.73 -7.13 -15.23
CA SER A 28 -18.83 -8.20 -16.23
C SER A 28 -20.13 -8.19 -17.02
N GLU A 29 -21.19 -7.61 -16.45
CA GLU A 29 -22.49 -7.47 -17.10
C GLU A 29 -22.51 -6.23 -18.02
N GLU A 30 -21.81 -5.17 -17.64
CA GLU A 30 -21.90 -3.86 -18.30
C GLU A 30 -20.59 -3.37 -18.95
N GLY A 31 -19.45 -3.98 -18.63
CA GLY A 31 -18.13 -3.44 -18.91
C GLY A 31 -17.18 -4.37 -19.70
N PRO A 32 -15.97 -3.88 -20.02
CA PRO A 32 -14.94 -4.67 -20.67
C PRO A 32 -14.38 -5.75 -19.73
N SER A 33 -13.83 -6.84 -20.29
CA SER A 33 -13.21 -7.92 -19.51
C SER A 33 -12.00 -7.50 -18.68
N LYS A 34 -11.32 -6.43 -19.08
CA LYS A 34 -10.26 -5.75 -18.33
C LYS A 34 -10.69 -4.33 -18.04
N TRP A 35 -10.80 -3.99 -16.76
CA TRP A 35 -11.25 -2.69 -16.30
C TRP A 35 -10.38 -2.16 -15.16
N MET A 36 -10.45 -0.84 -14.99
CA MET A 36 -9.88 -0.11 -13.87
C MET A 36 -10.89 0.97 -13.48
N LEU A 37 -11.31 0.98 -12.22
CA LEU A 37 -12.15 2.02 -11.66
C LEU A 37 -11.25 3.02 -10.92
N ARG A 38 -11.39 4.31 -11.24
CA ARG A 38 -10.72 5.38 -10.52
C ARG A 38 -11.69 6.01 -9.54
N THR A 39 -11.43 5.88 -8.25
CA THR A 39 -12.28 6.43 -7.19
C THR A 39 -11.48 7.31 -6.24
N ALA A 40 -12.07 8.41 -5.79
CA ALA A 40 -11.64 9.05 -4.56
C ALA A 40 -12.17 8.23 -3.37
N ALA A 41 -11.37 8.10 -2.32
CA ALA A 41 -11.75 7.47 -1.07
C ALA A 41 -11.43 8.43 0.08
N THR A 42 -12.44 8.85 0.84
CA THR A 42 -12.25 9.66 2.05
C THR A 42 -12.30 8.73 3.24
N VAL A 43 -11.17 8.60 3.95
CA VAL A 43 -11.05 7.79 5.16
C VAL A 43 -11.07 8.72 6.37
N ILE A 44 -12.02 8.48 7.27
CA ILE A 44 -12.22 9.26 8.50
C ILE A 44 -12.01 8.33 9.68
N THR A 45 -11.01 8.63 10.51
CA THR A 45 -10.73 7.97 11.78
C THR A 45 -10.86 8.97 12.93
N GLU A 46 -10.66 8.53 14.17
CA GLU A 46 -10.66 9.43 15.33
C GLU A 46 -9.50 10.44 15.30
N ALA A 47 -8.36 10.05 14.72
CA ALA A 47 -7.13 10.84 14.76
C ALA A 47 -6.85 11.62 13.47
N VAL A 48 -7.24 11.08 12.33
CA VAL A 48 -6.90 11.63 11.01
C VAL A 48 -8.05 11.46 10.02
N THR A 49 -8.16 12.43 9.12
CA THR A 49 -9.00 12.36 7.92
C THR A 49 -8.11 12.59 6.71
N SER A 50 -8.16 11.67 5.75
CA SER A 50 -7.38 11.76 4.53
C SER A 50 -8.18 11.33 3.31
N ASN A 51 -7.88 11.97 2.19
CA ASN A 51 -8.41 11.65 0.88
C ASN A 51 -7.34 10.92 0.07
N PHE A 52 -7.74 9.77 -0.45
CA PHE A 52 -6.96 8.93 -1.33
C PHE A 52 -7.56 8.98 -2.72
N ILE A 53 -6.71 8.87 -3.73
CA ILE A 53 -7.15 8.47 -5.07
C ILE A 53 -6.67 7.04 -5.29
N LEU A 54 -7.62 6.16 -5.62
CA LEU A 54 -7.38 4.74 -5.83
C LEU A 54 -7.69 4.35 -7.28
N HIS A 55 -6.86 3.46 -7.81
CA HIS A 55 -7.16 2.65 -9.00
C HIS A 55 -7.48 1.23 -8.57
N LEU A 56 -8.72 0.81 -8.75
CA LEU A 56 -9.20 -0.54 -8.46
C LEU A 56 -9.21 -1.35 -9.75
N TRP A 57 -8.33 -2.35 -9.84
CA TRP A 57 -8.12 -3.14 -11.05
C TRP A 57 -8.93 -4.43 -11.04
N HIS A 58 -9.31 -4.89 -12.23
CA HIS A 58 -10.06 -6.13 -12.43
C HIS A 58 -9.39 -7.40 -11.87
N ASP A 59 -8.12 -7.33 -11.49
CA ASP A 59 -7.31 -8.44 -10.96
C ASP A 59 -7.18 -8.42 -9.42
N GLY A 60 -7.96 -7.58 -8.73
CA GLY A 60 -7.99 -7.50 -7.27
C GLY A 60 -6.93 -6.57 -6.67
N ARG A 61 -6.22 -5.80 -7.49
CA ARG A 61 -5.29 -4.76 -6.98
C ARG A 61 -6.02 -3.45 -6.72
N ALA A 62 -5.84 -2.89 -5.53
CA ALA A 62 -6.23 -1.53 -5.18
C ALA A 62 -4.96 -0.69 -5.06
N VAL A 63 -4.70 0.18 -6.02
CA VAL A 63 -3.45 0.97 -6.10
C VAL A 63 -3.72 2.40 -5.63
N ILE A 64 -3.04 2.83 -4.57
CA ILE A 64 -2.98 4.23 -4.14
C ILE A 64 -2.12 4.99 -5.14
N ILE A 65 -2.73 5.94 -5.85
CA ILE A 65 -2.04 6.79 -6.83
C ILE A 65 -1.81 8.20 -6.33
N ASP A 66 -2.58 8.64 -5.34
CA ASP A 66 -2.43 9.94 -4.70
C ASP A 66 -3.05 9.91 -3.30
N VAL A 67 -2.57 10.76 -2.41
CA VAL A 67 -3.02 10.86 -1.02
C VAL A 67 -2.64 12.21 -0.43
N ASP A 68 -3.57 12.86 0.27
CA ASP A 68 -3.35 14.18 0.92
C ASP A 68 -2.78 14.09 2.35
N HIS A 69 -2.48 12.88 2.80
CA HIS A 69 -1.89 12.60 4.10
C HIS A 69 -0.50 13.22 4.24
N ILE A 70 -0.27 13.87 5.39
CA ILE A 70 1.03 14.46 5.73
C ILE A 70 1.98 13.36 6.20
N MET A 71 3.03 13.07 5.43
CA MET A 71 3.94 11.94 5.61
C MET A 71 5.00 12.13 6.73
N LEU A 72 4.60 12.69 7.87
CA LEU A 72 5.47 12.88 9.03
C LEU A 72 5.29 11.75 10.03
N SER A 73 6.36 11.40 10.76
CA SER A 73 6.34 10.27 11.71
C SER A 73 5.39 10.45 12.89
N GLU A 74 5.10 11.70 13.25
CA GLU A 74 4.20 12.08 14.35
C GLU A 74 2.72 11.94 13.98
N ILE A 75 2.41 11.90 12.67
CA ILE A 75 1.04 11.75 12.19
C ILE A 75 0.67 10.25 12.25
N PRO A 76 -0.44 9.87 12.91
CA PRO A 76 -0.90 8.48 12.97
C PRO A 76 -1.21 7.93 11.57
N ASP A 77 -0.97 6.63 11.36
CA ASP A 77 -1.23 5.91 10.11
C ASP A 77 -2.60 5.18 10.09
N ASP A 78 -3.52 5.62 10.94
CA ASP A 78 -4.82 4.97 11.18
C ASP A 78 -5.69 4.91 9.92
N ASP A 79 -5.61 5.92 9.06
CA ASP A 79 -6.28 5.98 7.76
C ASP A 79 -5.78 4.90 6.79
N PHE A 80 -4.45 4.72 6.67
CA PHE A 80 -3.86 3.66 5.86
C PHE A 80 -4.23 2.28 6.39
N ARG A 81 -4.18 2.09 7.72
CA ARG A 81 -4.59 0.83 8.35
C ARG A 81 -6.06 0.54 8.11
N ARG A 82 -6.92 1.56 8.23
CA ARG A 82 -8.35 1.42 7.97
C ARG A 82 -8.65 1.11 6.50
N LEU A 83 -7.93 1.74 5.58
CA LEU A 83 -8.02 1.44 4.15
C LEU A 83 -7.54 0.02 3.83
N ASN A 84 -6.46 -0.44 4.48
CA ASN A 84 -5.98 -1.82 4.34
C ASN A 84 -6.99 -2.83 4.88
N GLU A 85 -7.57 -2.59 6.06
CA GLU A 85 -8.64 -3.43 6.61
C GLU A 85 -9.83 -3.52 5.64
N TRP A 86 -10.25 -2.41 5.05
CA TRP A 86 -11.30 -2.40 4.03
C TRP A 86 -10.90 -3.23 2.81
N CYS A 87 -9.67 -3.07 2.31
CA CYS A 87 -9.16 -3.83 1.18
C CYS A 87 -9.21 -5.34 1.47
N GLN A 88 -8.69 -5.76 2.62
CA GLN A 88 -8.68 -7.17 3.03
C GLN A 88 -10.09 -7.76 3.13
N ASN A 89 -11.03 -7.03 3.71
CA ASN A 89 -12.43 -7.47 3.82
C ASN A 89 -13.15 -7.52 2.47
N GLY A 90 -12.68 -6.74 1.49
CA GLY A 90 -13.22 -6.69 0.13
C GLY A 90 -12.46 -7.56 -0.87
N ASP A 91 -11.53 -8.41 -0.44
CA ASP A 91 -10.63 -9.22 -1.28
C ASP A 91 -9.75 -8.41 -2.24
N TRP A 92 -9.36 -7.20 -1.82
CA TRP A 92 -8.40 -6.34 -2.51
C TRP A 92 -7.01 -6.44 -1.88
N LYS A 93 -5.99 -6.37 -2.73
CA LYS A 93 -4.60 -6.17 -2.32
C LYS A 93 -4.25 -4.68 -2.43
N LEU A 94 -4.00 -4.02 -1.30
CA LEU A 94 -3.59 -2.62 -1.25
C LEU A 94 -2.13 -2.46 -1.69
N ILE A 95 -1.90 -1.60 -2.68
CA ILE A 95 -0.61 -1.36 -3.32
C ILE A 95 -0.36 0.14 -3.36
N VAL A 96 0.88 0.57 -3.21
CA VAL A 96 1.29 1.97 -3.46
C VAL A 96 1.89 2.10 -4.86
N ASP A 97 1.49 3.14 -5.59
CA ASP A 97 2.10 3.45 -6.89
C ASP A 97 3.57 3.86 -6.72
N LYS A 98 4.41 3.50 -7.69
CA LYS A 98 5.85 3.79 -7.68
C LYS A 98 6.14 5.30 -7.65
N THR A 99 5.29 6.13 -8.22
CA THR A 99 5.51 7.59 -8.28
C THR A 99 5.49 8.23 -6.89
N LEU A 100 4.68 7.68 -5.96
CA LEU A 100 4.62 8.12 -4.57
C LEU A 100 5.90 7.78 -3.78
N LEU A 101 6.75 6.91 -4.32
CA LEU A 101 8.02 6.48 -3.72
C LEU A 101 9.21 7.28 -4.25
N GLU A 102 9.02 8.15 -5.25
CA GLU A 102 10.11 8.95 -5.84
C GLU A 102 10.56 10.08 -4.91
N ASP A 103 9.65 10.61 -4.08
CA ASP A 103 10.01 11.59 -3.05
C ASP A 103 10.71 10.90 -1.86
N ARG A 104 11.99 11.22 -1.70
CA ARG A 104 12.84 10.69 -0.65
C ARG A 104 12.35 11.06 0.76
N GLN A 105 11.64 12.18 0.93
CA GLN A 105 11.10 12.57 2.23
C GLN A 105 9.96 11.63 2.66
N ASN A 106 9.15 11.20 1.70
CA ASN A 106 8.01 10.29 1.95
C ASN A 106 8.44 8.82 1.96
N PHE A 107 9.63 8.50 1.45
CA PHE A 107 10.11 7.13 1.32
C PHE A 107 10.13 6.37 2.66
N GLU A 108 10.65 6.99 3.72
CA GLU A 108 10.72 6.35 5.06
C GLU A 108 9.33 6.05 5.63
N PHE A 109 8.38 6.95 5.39
CA PHE A 109 6.98 6.74 5.75
C PHE A 109 6.43 5.50 5.04
N TRP A 110 6.61 5.40 3.71
CA TRP A 110 6.13 4.26 2.93
C TRP A 110 6.82 2.95 3.33
N MET A 111 8.12 2.98 3.60
CA MET A 111 8.88 1.83 4.09
C MET A 111 8.34 1.32 5.43
N ARG A 112 7.97 2.22 6.35
CA ARG A 112 7.33 1.87 7.62
C ARG A 112 6.01 1.16 7.41
N LEU A 113 5.14 1.67 6.52
CA LEU A 113 3.85 1.03 6.20
C LEU A 113 4.04 -0.35 5.56
N TYR A 114 5.02 -0.49 4.67
CA TYR A 114 5.37 -1.76 4.04
C TYR A 114 5.84 -2.80 5.06
N ARG A 115 6.80 -2.45 5.93
CA ARG A 115 7.28 -3.34 7.00
C ARG A 115 6.19 -3.73 7.99
N ALA A 116 5.20 -2.85 8.20
CA ALA A 116 4.02 -3.13 9.00
C ALA A 116 2.95 -3.99 8.27
N SER A 117 3.22 -4.45 7.04
CA SER A 117 2.28 -5.21 6.20
C SER A 117 0.94 -4.48 5.94
N ILE A 118 0.95 -3.15 5.94
CA ILE A 118 -0.24 -2.32 5.65
C ILE A 118 -0.41 -2.17 4.13
N ILE A 119 0.69 -2.07 3.41
CA ILE A 119 0.71 -1.91 1.95
C ILE A 119 1.66 -2.93 1.33
N TYR A 120 1.44 -3.21 0.05
CA TYR A 120 2.37 -3.94 -0.78
C TYR A 120 3.10 -3.01 -1.75
N SER A 121 4.39 -3.27 -1.99
CA SER A 121 5.18 -2.59 -3.03
C SER A 121 6.34 -3.47 -3.48
N ASP A 122 6.39 -3.79 -4.78
CA ASP A 122 7.53 -4.49 -5.38
C ASP A 122 8.83 -3.66 -5.27
N VAL A 123 8.70 -2.33 -5.29
CA VAL A 123 9.85 -1.41 -5.20
C VAL A 123 10.48 -1.45 -3.81
N LEU A 124 9.65 -1.40 -2.76
CA LEU A 124 10.12 -1.46 -1.37
C LEU A 124 10.68 -2.84 -1.03
N GLN A 125 10.01 -3.90 -1.50
CA GLN A 125 10.50 -5.27 -1.35
C GLN A 125 11.91 -5.42 -1.94
N LYS A 126 12.09 -5.02 -3.21
CA LYS A 126 13.39 -5.12 -3.87
C LYS A 126 14.48 -4.34 -3.12
N LYS A 127 14.16 -3.16 -2.59
CA LYS A 127 15.12 -2.37 -1.83
C LYS A 127 15.54 -3.06 -0.53
N GLU A 128 14.60 -3.68 0.18
CA GLU A 128 14.89 -4.45 1.40
C GLU A 128 15.76 -5.68 1.10
N GLU A 129 15.46 -6.39 0.01
CA GLU A 129 16.29 -7.50 -0.49
C GLU A 129 17.72 -7.04 -0.83
N ASP A 130 17.86 -5.89 -1.52
CA ASP A 130 19.16 -5.29 -1.85
C ASP A 130 19.94 -4.81 -0.61
N GLU A 131 19.24 -4.35 0.44
CA GLU A 131 19.87 -3.98 1.73
C GLU A 131 20.34 -5.20 2.51
N MET A 132 19.51 -6.24 2.62
CA MET A 132 19.91 -7.49 3.27
C MET A 132 21.12 -8.12 2.60
N LYS A 133 21.15 -8.13 1.26
CA LYS A 133 22.29 -8.63 0.50
C LYS A 133 23.57 -7.85 0.81
N ARG A 134 23.49 -6.50 0.83
CA ARG A 134 24.64 -5.65 1.17
C ARG A 134 25.16 -5.89 2.59
N MET A 135 24.27 -6.11 3.56
CA MET A 135 24.66 -6.43 4.94
C MET A 135 25.34 -7.80 5.03
N GLN A 136 24.81 -8.81 4.33
CA GLN A 136 25.40 -10.15 4.28
C GLN A 136 26.80 -10.12 3.65
N ASP A 137 26.96 -9.38 2.54
CA ASP A 137 28.25 -9.23 1.86
C ASP A 137 29.28 -8.47 2.72
N ALA A 138 28.85 -7.52 3.54
CA ALA A 138 29.73 -6.85 4.51
C ALA A 138 30.17 -7.82 5.62
N TYR A 139 29.21 -8.55 6.22
CA TYR A 139 29.50 -9.53 7.27
C TYR A 139 30.46 -10.64 6.80
N ASN A 140 30.27 -11.15 5.58
CA ASN A 140 31.14 -12.19 5.02
C ASN A 140 32.58 -11.68 4.84
N ARG A 141 32.77 -10.44 4.38
CA ARG A 141 34.11 -9.83 4.25
C ARG A 141 34.79 -9.65 5.60
N ASP A 142 34.08 -9.11 6.59
CA ASP A 142 34.64 -8.90 7.93
C ASP A 142 35.05 -10.22 8.61
N LYS A 143 34.33 -11.31 8.31
CA LYS A 143 34.66 -12.66 8.80
C LYS A 143 35.92 -13.22 8.11
N GLU A 144 36.05 -13.04 6.80
CA GLU A 144 37.23 -13.47 6.04
C GLU A 144 38.48 -12.69 6.46
N GLU A 145 38.38 -11.39 6.70
CA GLU A 145 39.50 -10.56 7.18
C GLU A 145 39.90 -10.87 8.63
N GLY A 146 38.96 -11.35 9.46
CA GLY A 146 39.23 -11.73 10.86
C GLY A 146 39.98 -13.06 11.03
N ASP A 147 39.83 -13.99 10.07
CA ASP A 147 40.50 -15.30 10.10
C ASP A 147 41.97 -15.22 9.60
N ASP A 148 42.33 -14.21 8.79
CA ASP A 148 43.70 -14.00 8.28
C ASP A 148 44.70 -13.50 9.36
N TYR A 149 44.23 -12.99 10.50
CA TYR A 149 45.09 -12.58 11.63
C TYR A 149 45.28 -13.68 12.70
N ALA A 150 44.71 -14.88 12.51
CA ALA A 150 44.76 -15.99 13.46
C ALA A 150 45.78 -17.11 13.11
N THR A 151 46.66 -16.88 12.14
CA THR A 151 47.77 -17.78 11.75
C THR A 151 49.13 -17.14 11.92
#